data_AF-A0A2C9D8R6-F1
#
_entry.id   AF-A0A2C9D8R6-F1
#
_cell.length_a   1.000
_cell.length_b   1.000
_cell.length_c   1.000
_cell.angle_alpha   90.00
_cell.angle_beta   90.00
_cell.angle_gamma   90.00
#
_symmetry.space_group_name_H-M   'P 1'
#
loop_
_entity.id
_entity.type
_entity.pdbx_description
1 polymer ?
#
loop_
_entity_poly.entity_id
_entity_poly.type
_entity_poly.pdbx_seq_one_letter_code
_entity_poly.pdbx_strand_id
1 'polypeptide(L)'
;MKTADSCGTGFSPVPSDSASQSIASPADPALCRLEQIEDDANIEAIHEITFGPGRYARTAFRLREGIPQEASVGRVAELDGQIVGSVRLTPIQIGATPALLLGPLAVLPHLKNKGIGKMLMRRSMDAARQEGHRLVLLVGDLPYYWPFGFRVVPPGRIEMPGPVDPARLLYAELVGGAFDGVSGKVVGGTGRD
;
A
#
# COMPACT_ATOMS: atom_id res chain seq x y z
N MET A 1 -29.68 -42.84 -48.95
CA MET A 1 -28.52 -43.34 -48.18
C MET A 1 -27.84 -42.12 -47.56
N LYS A 2 -28.04 -41.62 -46.33
CA LYS A 2 -28.65 -42.01 -45.02
C LYS A 2 -29.33 -40.72 -44.46
N THR A 3 -30.64 -40.67 -44.14
CA THR A 3 -31.30 -40.74 -42.79
C THR A 3 -30.62 -40.05 -41.59
N ALA A 4 -31.34 -39.10 -40.97
CA ALA A 4 -31.67 -38.92 -39.53
C ALA A 4 -31.96 -37.41 -39.26
N ASP A 5 -33.17 -36.99 -38.84
CA ASP A 5 -33.72 -36.99 -37.46
C ASP A 5 -32.80 -36.25 -36.46
N SER A 6 -33.22 -35.34 -35.56
CA SER A 6 -34.52 -34.86 -35.10
C SER A 6 -34.28 -33.74 -34.06
N CYS A 7 -35.30 -32.88 -33.88
CA CYS A 7 -35.74 -32.16 -32.66
C CYS A 7 -34.85 -32.10 -31.40
N GLY A 8 -34.72 -30.91 -30.81
CA GLY A 8 -34.18 -30.72 -29.45
C GLY A 8 -34.22 -29.27 -28.97
N THR A 9 -35.23 -28.95 -28.17
CA THR A 9 -35.49 -27.71 -27.42
C THR A 9 -34.40 -27.35 -26.39
N GLY A 10 -34.25 -26.05 -26.07
CA GLY A 10 -34.00 -25.63 -24.68
C GLY A 10 -33.00 -24.49 -24.41
N PHE A 11 -33.53 -23.43 -23.80
CA PHE A 11 -32.93 -22.58 -22.75
C PHE A 11 -31.81 -21.56 -23.05
N SER A 12 -32.15 -20.27 -22.89
CA SER A 12 -31.24 -19.17 -22.47
C SER A 12 -31.31 -19.00 -20.93
N PRO A 13 -30.64 -18.01 -20.32
CA PRO A 13 -29.22 -17.62 -20.24
C PRO A 13 -28.66 -18.05 -18.84
N VAL A 14 -27.43 -17.80 -18.36
CA VAL A 14 -26.84 -16.55 -17.77
C VAL A 14 -25.36 -16.86 -17.34
N PRO A 15 -24.53 -15.88 -16.90
CA PRO A 15 -23.07 -15.85 -17.06
C PRO A 15 -22.34 -16.58 -15.93
N SER A 16 -21.07 -16.91 -16.15
CA SER A 16 -20.18 -17.30 -15.06
C SER A 16 -19.05 -16.28 -14.93
N ASP A 17 -19.17 -15.49 -13.86
CA ASP A 17 -18.09 -14.76 -13.22
C ASP A 17 -16.88 -15.67 -13.05
N SER A 18 -15.74 -15.27 -13.60
CA SER A 18 -14.45 -15.81 -13.24
C SER A 18 -13.68 -14.79 -12.41
N ALA A 19 -14.22 -14.46 -11.24
CA ALA A 19 -13.43 -13.91 -10.15
C ALA A 19 -12.41 -14.99 -9.72
N SER A 20 -11.20 -14.87 -10.25
CA SER A 20 -10.08 -15.74 -9.88
C SER A 20 -9.68 -15.42 -8.44
N GLN A 21 -10.28 -16.12 -7.48
CA GLN A 21 -9.84 -16.10 -6.10
C GLN A 21 -8.52 -16.87 -6.01
N SER A 22 -7.41 -16.12 -5.85
CA SER A 22 -6.11 -16.69 -5.58
C SER A 22 -6.12 -17.37 -4.21
N ILE A 23 -6.03 -18.69 -4.20
CA ILE A 23 -5.87 -19.49 -2.99
C ILE A 23 -4.61 -19.07 -2.21
N ALA A 24 -4.80 -18.72 -0.93
CA ALA A 24 -3.74 -18.30 -0.03
C ALA A 24 -2.70 -19.42 0.17
N SER A 25 -1.42 -19.04 0.17
CA SER A 25 -0.31 -19.94 0.50
C SER A 25 -0.36 -20.29 2.00
N PRO A 26 -0.09 -21.54 2.41
CA PRO A 26 -0.27 -22.02 3.79
C PRO A 26 0.67 -21.41 4.84
N ALA A 27 1.44 -20.37 4.50
CA ALA A 27 2.41 -19.73 5.39
C ALA A 27 1.96 -18.38 5.95
N ASP A 28 0.85 -17.80 5.45
CA ASP A 28 0.32 -16.54 5.95
C ASP A 28 -0.92 -16.81 6.81
N PRO A 29 -0.87 -16.63 8.15
CA PRO A 29 -2.03 -16.87 9.01
C PRO A 29 -3.17 -15.85 8.76
N ALA A 30 -2.87 -14.73 8.11
CA ALA A 30 -3.84 -13.69 7.78
C ALA A 30 -4.03 -13.58 6.26
N LEU A 31 -5.27 -13.42 5.81
CA LEU A 31 -5.60 -13.10 4.43
C LEU A 31 -5.20 -11.65 4.14
N CYS A 32 -4.43 -11.42 3.07
CA CYS A 32 -4.13 -10.08 2.60
C CYS A 32 -5.00 -9.74 1.39
N ARG A 33 -5.78 -8.67 1.47
CA ARG A 33 -6.65 -8.21 0.39
C ARG A 33 -6.55 -6.69 0.19
N LEU A 34 -7.10 -6.21 -0.93
CA LEU A 34 -7.32 -4.79 -1.17
C LEU A 34 -8.16 -4.20 -0.03
N GLU A 35 -7.79 -2.98 0.35
CA GLU A 35 -8.61 -2.14 1.20
C GLU A 35 -9.92 -1.77 0.47
N GLN A 36 -11.03 -1.77 1.22
CA GLN A 36 -12.34 -1.32 0.76
C GLN A 36 -12.83 -0.18 1.65
N ILE A 37 -13.82 0.58 1.17
CA ILE A 37 -14.33 1.75 1.90
C ILE A 37 -14.97 1.36 3.25
N GLU A 38 -15.52 0.16 3.34
CA GLU A 38 -16.09 -0.41 4.57
C GLU A 38 -15.03 -0.69 5.65
N ASP A 39 -13.75 -0.78 5.27
CA ASP A 39 -12.65 -1.04 6.19
C ASP A 39 -12.23 0.22 6.96
N ASP A 40 -12.63 1.43 6.53
CA ASP A 40 -12.15 2.71 7.06
C ASP A 40 -12.24 2.82 8.58
N ALA A 41 -13.38 2.45 9.16
CA ALA A 41 -13.59 2.50 10.61
C ALA A 41 -12.66 1.54 11.37
N ASN A 42 -12.45 0.34 10.85
CA ASN A 42 -11.55 -0.65 11.44
C ASN A 42 -10.08 -0.19 11.35
N ILE A 43 -9.70 0.35 10.19
CA ILE A 43 -8.36 0.87 9.95
C ILE A 43 -8.05 2.03 10.91
N GLU A 44 -9.00 2.94 11.09
CA GLU A 44 -8.84 4.08 11.99
C GLU A 44 -8.71 3.65 13.46
N ALA A 45 -9.50 2.67 13.89
CA ALA A 45 -9.38 2.08 15.22
C ALA A 45 -7.99 1.43 15.45
N ILE A 46 -7.48 0.69 14.46
CA ILE A 46 -6.13 0.09 14.54
C ILE A 46 -5.05 1.18 14.61
N HIS A 47 -5.19 2.26 13.84
CA HIS A 47 -4.26 3.40 13.88
C HIS A 47 -4.26 4.07 15.25
N GLU A 48 -5.43 4.24 15.86
CA GLU A 48 -5.58 4.75 17.21
C GLU A 48 -4.87 3.89 18.25
N ILE A 49 -5.10 2.58 18.22
CA ILE A 49 -4.44 1.63 19.12
C ILE A 49 -2.92 1.61 18.89
N THR A 50 -2.47 1.71 17.64
CA THR A 50 -1.06 1.50 17.28
C THR A 50 -0.18 2.73 17.51
N PHE A 51 -0.71 3.93 17.25
CA PHE A 51 0.07 5.17 17.28
C PHE A 51 -0.38 6.17 18.34
N GLY A 52 -1.57 5.98 18.92
CA GLY A 52 -2.18 6.93 19.84
C GLY A 52 -2.59 8.26 19.16
N PRO A 53 -3.05 9.24 19.95
CA PRO A 53 -3.57 10.52 19.44
C PRO A 53 -2.47 11.44 18.89
N GLY A 54 -1.21 11.27 19.28
CA GLY A 54 -0.09 12.14 18.88
C GLY A 54 0.40 11.95 17.42
N ARG A 55 -0.21 11.04 16.65
CA ARG A 55 0.23 10.70 15.29
C ARG A 55 0.14 11.87 14.31
N TYR A 56 -0.89 12.71 14.46
CA TYR A 56 -1.21 13.83 13.57
C TYR A 56 -0.17 14.97 13.57
N ALA A 57 0.66 15.05 14.61
CA ALA A 57 1.71 16.07 14.69
C ALA A 57 2.91 15.80 13.75
N ARG A 58 3.00 14.61 13.16
CA ARG A 58 4.14 14.21 12.33
C ARG A 58 4.03 14.79 10.92
N THR A 59 5.14 15.26 10.37
CA THR A 59 5.26 15.81 9.01
C THR A 59 4.63 14.90 7.94
N ALA A 60 4.76 13.59 8.09
CA ALA A 60 4.16 12.64 7.16
C ALA A 60 2.62 12.73 7.15
N PHE A 61 1.93 13.03 8.27
CA PHE A 61 0.47 13.19 8.28
C PHE A 61 0.04 14.44 7.53
N ARG A 62 0.79 15.54 7.63
CA ARG A 62 0.51 16.78 6.89
C ARG A 62 0.54 16.57 5.38
N LEU A 63 1.48 15.76 4.88
CA LEU A 63 1.55 15.40 3.45
C LEU A 63 0.34 14.61 2.95
N ARG A 64 -0.46 14.02 3.85
CA ARG A 64 -1.64 13.21 3.49
C ARG A 64 -2.94 13.97 3.64
N GLU A 65 -2.91 15.15 4.27
CA GLU A 65 -4.12 15.90 4.56
C GLU A 65 -4.83 16.32 3.26
N GLY A 66 -6.10 15.95 3.13
CA GLY A 66 -6.90 16.22 1.93
C GLY A 66 -6.53 15.41 0.68
N ILE A 67 -5.56 14.49 0.77
CA ILE A 67 -5.11 13.68 -0.38
C ILE A 67 -5.71 12.27 -0.29
N PRO A 68 -6.48 11.83 -1.31
CA PRO A 68 -6.96 10.46 -1.40
C PRO A 68 -5.81 9.46 -1.39
N GLN A 69 -6.01 8.31 -0.75
CA GLN A 69 -5.05 7.22 -0.79
C GLN A 69 -5.06 6.55 -2.17
N GLU A 70 -3.95 5.92 -2.54
CA GLU A 70 -3.85 5.14 -3.78
C GLU A 70 -4.60 3.80 -3.59
N ALA A 71 -5.86 3.78 -4.03
CA ALA A 71 -6.79 2.67 -3.79
C ALA A 71 -6.31 1.34 -4.39
N SER A 72 -5.52 1.38 -5.47
CA SER A 72 -4.98 0.19 -6.14
C SER A 72 -3.91 -0.55 -5.32
N VAL A 73 -3.26 0.13 -4.36
CA VAL A 73 -2.10 -0.42 -3.60
C VAL A 73 -2.33 -0.54 -2.10
N GLY A 74 -3.36 0.11 -1.56
CA GLY A 74 -3.78 -0.04 -0.16
C GLY A 74 -4.16 -1.49 0.15
N ARG A 75 -3.77 -1.99 1.33
CA ARG A 75 -4.03 -3.39 1.72
C ARG A 75 -4.43 -3.48 3.19
N VAL A 76 -5.27 -4.46 3.46
CA VAL A 76 -5.61 -4.90 4.81
C VAL A 76 -5.19 -6.34 5.02
N ALA A 77 -4.90 -6.69 6.27
CA ALA A 77 -4.67 -8.04 6.73
C ALA A 77 -5.85 -8.46 7.61
N GLU A 78 -6.45 -9.60 7.28
CA GLU A 78 -7.62 -10.13 7.94
C GLU A 78 -7.29 -11.48 8.58
N LEU A 79 -7.66 -11.64 9.86
CA LEU A 79 -7.50 -12.88 10.61
C LEU A 79 -8.83 -13.18 11.29
N ASP A 80 -9.38 -14.38 11.05
CA ASP A 80 -10.67 -14.81 11.61
C ASP A 80 -11.82 -13.82 11.36
N GLY A 81 -11.87 -13.21 10.17
CA GLY A 81 -12.89 -12.23 9.78
C GLY A 81 -12.68 -10.82 10.35
N GLN A 82 -11.57 -10.57 11.05
CA GLN A 82 -11.25 -9.27 11.64
C GLN A 82 -10.05 -8.64 10.96
N ILE A 83 -10.15 -7.34 10.65
CA ILE A 83 -8.97 -6.58 10.21
C ILE A 83 -8.01 -6.44 11.38
N VAL A 84 -6.79 -6.91 11.18
CA VAL A 84 -5.72 -6.92 12.20
C VAL A 84 -4.53 -6.05 11.83
N GLY A 85 -4.50 -5.55 10.59
CA GLY A 85 -3.50 -4.60 10.14
C GLY A 85 -3.85 -3.97 8.80
N SER A 86 -3.21 -2.86 8.50
CA SER A 86 -3.44 -2.06 7.31
C SER A 86 -2.14 -1.41 6.85
N VAL A 87 -2.04 -1.17 5.55
CA VAL A 87 -1.02 -0.32 4.95
C VAL A 87 -1.66 0.55 3.88
N ARG A 88 -1.41 1.85 3.98
CA ARG A 88 -1.85 2.85 3.00
C ARG A 88 -0.65 3.48 2.32
N LEU A 89 -0.86 3.95 1.10
CA LEU A 89 0.11 4.72 0.33
C LEU A 89 -0.60 5.93 -0.24
N THR A 90 0.01 7.10 -0.07
CA THR A 90 -0.56 8.36 -0.53
C THR A 90 0.26 8.90 -1.71
N PRO A 91 -0.35 9.31 -2.83
CA PRO A 91 0.37 9.99 -3.89
C PRO A 91 1.07 11.26 -3.40
N ILE A 92 2.32 11.46 -3.79
CA ILE A 92 3.12 12.66 -3.52
C ILE A 92 3.92 13.05 -4.76
N GLN A 93 4.46 14.27 -4.74
CA GLN A 93 5.54 14.68 -5.64
C GLN A 93 6.80 15.04 -4.86
N ILE A 94 7.97 14.72 -5.42
CA ILE A 94 9.29 15.12 -4.94
C ILE A 94 9.93 15.99 -6.02
N GLY A 95 9.89 17.32 -5.83
CA GLY A 95 10.13 18.24 -6.94
C GLY A 95 9.12 17.98 -8.06
N ALA A 96 9.61 17.59 -9.25
CA ALA A 96 8.77 17.22 -10.39
C ALA A 96 8.50 15.70 -10.52
N THR A 97 8.99 14.89 -9.58
CA THR A 97 8.93 13.41 -9.69
C THR A 97 7.73 12.85 -8.92
N PRO A 98 6.79 12.14 -9.56
CA PRO A 98 5.73 11.43 -8.86
C PRO A 98 6.28 10.28 -8.02
N ALA A 99 5.76 10.11 -6.80
CA ALA A 99 6.11 9.03 -5.90
C ALA A 99 4.92 8.66 -5.01
N LEU A 100 5.07 7.60 -4.22
CA LEU A 100 4.13 7.25 -3.15
C LEU A 100 4.76 7.50 -1.79
N LEU A 101 4.01 8.07 -0.87
CA LEU A 101 4.35 8.14 0.54
C LEU A 101 3.75 6.93 1.27
N LEU A 102 4.59 6.00 1.70
CA LEU A 102 4.12 4.84 2.43
C LEU A 102 3.73 5.22 3.86
N GLY A 103 2.56 4.75 4.25
CA GLY A 103 2.03 4.79 5.59
C GLY A 103 0.67 5.49 5.67
N PRO A 104 -0.02 5.34 6.81
CA PRO A 104 0.38 4.51 7.94
C PRO A 104 0.41 3.01 7.62
N LEU A 105 1.37 2.31 8.23
CA LEU A 105 1.45 0.84 8.29
C LEU A 105 1.21 0.45 9.75
N ALA A 106 0.11 -0.23 10.03
CA ALA A 106 -0.26 -0.60 11.39
C ALA A 106 -0.65 -2.07 11.48
N VAL A 107 -0.34 -2.66 12.62
CA VAL A 107 -0.74 -4.02 13.00
C VAL A 107 -1.08 -3.98 14.48
N LEU A 108 -2.16 -4.65 14.85
CA LEU A 108 -2.59 -4.74 16.24
C LEU A 108 -1.42 -5.19 17.15
N PRO A 109 -1.19 -4.52 18.30
CA PRO A 109 -0.01 -4.76 19.13
C PRO A 109 0.20 -6.23 19.53
N HIS A 110 -0.87 -6.95 19.85
CA HIS A 110 -0.82 -8.37 20.25
C HIS A 110 -0.49 -9.33 19.09
N LEU A 111 -0.45 -8.84 17.84
CA LEU A 111 -0.09 -9.58 16.63
C LEU A 111 1.22 -9.08 16.00
N LYS A 112 1.97 -8.20 16.69
CA LYS A 112 3.30 -7.79 16.26
C LYS A 112 4.25 -8.99 16.19
N ASN A 113 5.26 -8.87 15.33
CA ASN A 113 6.28 -9.91 15.10
C ASN A 113 5.78 -11.24 14.53
N LYS A 114 4.51 -11.33 14.09
CA LYS A 114 3.95 -12.50 13.40
C LYS A 114 4.06 -12.45 11.87
N GLY A 115 4.85 -11.54 11.32
CA GLY A 115 5.04 -11.40 9.87
C GLY A 115 3.98 -10.58 9.13
N ILE A 116 2.84 -10.25 9.74
CA ILE A 116 1.72 -9.51 9.11
C ILE A 116 2.18 -8.20 8.45
N GLY A 117 2.95 -7.36 9.17
CA GLY A 117 3.43 -6.10 8.60
C GLY A 117 4.37 -6.29 7.40
N LYS A 118 5.16 -7.38 7.40
CA LYS A 118 6.04 -7.72 6.28
C LYS A 118 5.25 -8.22 5.07
N MET A 119 4.18 -8.99 5.30
CA MET A 119 3.25 -9.43 4.27
C MET A 119 2.57 -8.23 3.62
N LEU A 120 1.96 -7.33 4.43
CA LEU A 120 1.33 -6.09 3.96
C LEU A 120 2.28 -5.25 3.12
N MET A 121 3.51 -5.02 3.62
CA MET A 121 4.54 -4.29 2.91
C MET A 121 4.86 -4.88 1.53
N ARG A 122 5.11 -6.20 1.46
CA ARG A 122 5.43 -6.87 0.17
C ARG A 122 4.29 -6.73 -0.81
N ARG A 123 3.07 -7.05 -0.38
CA ARG A 123 1.88 -7.03 -1.25
C ARG A 123 1.59 -5.63 -1.79
N SER A 124 1.73 -4.60 -0.97
CA SER A 124 1.54 -3.21 -1.42
C SER A 124 2.67 -2.70 -2.31
N MET A 125 3.93 -3.04 -2.03
CA MET A 125 5.06 -2.66 -2.89
C MET A 125 5.01 -3.36 -4.25
N ASP A 126 4.58 -4.63 -4.29
CA ASP A 126 4.37 -5.37 -5.53
C ASP A 126 3.22 -4.79 -6.34
N ALA A 127 2.10 -4.47 -5.70
CA ALA A 127 0.98 -3.78 -6.34
C ALA A 127 1.41 -2.42 -6.91
N ALA A 128 2.13 -1.61 -6.14
CA ALA A 128 2.62 -0.31 -6.60
C ALA A 128 3.52 -0.43 -7.84
N ARG A 129 4.35 -1.48 -7.90
CA ARG A 129 5.16 -1.77 -9.09
C ARG A 129 4.27 -2.14 -10.29
N GLN A 130 3.22 -2.94 -10.09
CA GLN A 130 2.31 -3.37 -11.15
C GLN A 130 1.47 -2.20 -11.71
N GLU A 131 1.09 -1.26 -10.85
CA GLU A 131 0.37 -0.03 -11.22
C GLU A 131 1.30 1.04 -11.85
N GLY A 132 2.58 0.72 -12.05
CA GLY A 132 3.53 1.59 -12.75
C GLY A 132 4.15 2.68 -11.88
N HIS A 133 3.93 2.68 -10.56
CA HIS A 133 4.67 3.56 -9.67
C HIS A 133 6.16 3.20 -9.66
N ARG A 134 7.00 4.22 -9.56
CA ARG A 134 8.46 4.07 -9.70
C ARG A 134 9.23 4.26 -8.41
N LEU A 135 8.70 5.07 -7.49
CA LEU A 135 9.40 5.49 -6.28
C LEU A 135 8.46 5.53 -5.08
N VAL A 136 8.97 5.07 -3.94
CA VAL A 136 8.27 5.12 -2.65
C VAL A 136 9.14 5.82 -1.62
N LEU A 137 8.57 6.74 -0.86
CA LEU A 137 9.19 7.47 0.24
C LEU A 137 8.51 7.10 1.56
N LEU A 138 9.22 7.10 2.68
CA LEU A 138 8.63 6.99 4.01
C LEU A 138 9.49 7.64 5.09
N VAL A 139 8.89 7.82 6.27
CA VAL A 139 9.59 8.17 7.51
C VAL A 139 9.49 7.01 8.50
N GLY A 140 10.59 6.35 8.79
CA GLY A 140 10.62 5.14 9.62
C GLY A 140 12.01 4.56 9.85
N ASP A 141 12.08 3.45 10.57
CA ASP A 141 13.34 2.89 11.05
C ASP A 141 13.98 1.94 10.03
N LEU A 142 15.15 2.33 9.50
CA LEU A 142 15.85 1.57 8.43
C LEU A 142 15.98 0.06 8.70
N PRO A 143 16.32 -0.43 9.92
CA PRO A 143 16.41 -1.86 10.19
C PRO A 143 15.13 -2.66 9.89
N TYR A 144 13.96 -2.02 9.96
CA TYR A 144 12.70 -2.64 9.59
C TYR A 144 12.48 -2.64 8.08
N TYR A 145 12.83 -1.54 7.40
CA TYR A 145 12.47 -1.30 6.00
C TYR A 145 13.52 -1.74 4.97
N TRP A 146 14.80 -1.86 5.35
CA TRP A 146 15.87 -2.28 4.44
C TRP A 146 15.60 -3.60 3.69
N PRO A 147 14.92 -4.63 4.26
CA PRO A 147 14.67 -5.88 3.54
C PRO A 147 13.71 -5.70 2.35
N PHE A 148 12.99 -4.58 2.27
CA PHE A 148 12.08 -4.24 1.18
C PHE A 148 12.69 -3.28 0.17
N GLY A 149 14.02 -3.07 0.23
CA GLY A 149 14.75 -2.23 -0.71
C GLY A 149 14.84 -0.76 -0.30
N PHE A 150 14.40 -0.39 0.90
CA PHE A 150 14.53 0.97 1.41
C PHE A 150 15.96 1.32 1.78
N ARG A 151 16.34 2.56 1.51
CA ARG A 151 17.64 3.15 1.82
C ARG A 151 17.44 4.55 2.37
N VAL A 152 18.39 5.04 3.17
CA VAL A 152 18.37 6.42 3.66
C VAL A 152 18.51 7.37 2.48
N VAL A 153 17.67 8.40 2.45
CA VAL A 153 17.74 9.46 1.46
C VAL A 153 19.07 10.21 1.61
N PRO A 154 19.87 10.38 0.54
CA PRO A 154 21.10 11.14 0.62
C PRO A 154 20.83 12.59 1.09
N PRO A 155 21.68 13.17 1.95
CA PRO A 155 21.49 14.53 2.45
C PRO A 155 21.29 15.55 1.33
N GLY A 156 20.36 16.50 1.53
CA GLY A 156 20.09 17.59 0.59
C GLY A 156 19.28 17.20 -0.65
N ARG A 157 18.91 15.93 -0.84
CA ARG A 157 18.08 15.51 -1.98
C ARG A 157 16.61 15.85 -1.79
N ILE A 158 16.06 15.61 -0.61
CA ILE A 158 14.62 15.76 -0.34
C ILE A 158 14.40 16.75 0.80
N GLU A 159 13.47 17.67 0.60
CA GLU A 159 13.01 18.62 1.60
C GLU A 159 11.57 18.30 2.03
N MET A 160 11.40 17.88 3.28
CA MET A 160 10.09 17.60 3.87
C MET A 160 9.45 18.91 4.37
N PRO A 161 8.11 19.06 4.37
CA PRO A 161 7.41 20.29 4.80
C PRO A 161 7.46 20.56 6.31
N GLY A 162 8.28 19.81 7.05
CA GLY A 162 8.41 19.91 8.49
C GLY A 162 9.57 19.05 8.98
N PRO A 163 9.89 19.11 10.28
CA PRO A 163 11.04 18.42 10.83
C PRO A 163 10.88 16.90 10.70
N VAL A 164 11.93 16.24 10.22
CA VAL A 164 12.06 14.80 10.12
C VAL A 164 13.52 14.46 10.44
N ASP A 165 13.73 13.35 11.17
CA ASP A 165 15.07 12.80 11.36
C ASP A 165 15.62 12.28 10.01
N PRO A 166 16.72 12.84 9.49
CA PRO A 166 17.30 12.42 8.21
C PRO A 166 17.64 10.93 8.16
N ALA A 167 18.01 10.30 9.28
CA ALA A 167 18.30 8.86 9.33
C ALA A 167 17.06 7.99 9.13
N ARG A 168 15.87 8.57 9.29
CA ARG A 168 14.57 7.90 9.16
C ARG A 168 13.85 8.27 7.87
N LEU A 169 14.38 9.20 7.08
CA LEU A 169 13.83 9.52 5.77
C LEU A 169 14.35 8.51 4.75
N LEU A 170 13.49 7.60 4.32
CA LEU A 170 13.89 6.46 3.49
C LEU A 170 13.18 6.49 2.13
N TYR A 171 13.86 6.02 1.09
CA TYR A 171 13.30 5.81 -0.24
C TYR A 171 13.53 4.37 -0.71
N ALA A 172 12.63 3.88 -1.56
CA ALA A 172 12.76 2.61 -2.27
C ALA A 172 12.43 2.80 -3.76
N GLU A 173 13.29 2.25 -4.61
CA GLU A 173 13.08 2.20 -6.05
C GLU A 173 12.25 0.98 -6.44
N LEU A 174 11.08 1.19 -7.04
CA LEU A 174 10.30 0.10 -7.62
C LEU A 174 10.84 -0.28 -9.01
N VAL A 175 11.42 0.69 -9.70
CA VAL A 175 12.16 0.54 -10.96
C VAL A 175 13.59 1.05 -10.72
N GLY A 176 14.61 0.26 -11.07
CA GLY A 176 16.01 0.67 -10.84
C GLY A 176 16.35 2.01 -11.49
N GLY A 177 17.06 2.87 -10.75
CA GLY A 177 17.40 4.23 -11.20
C GLY A 177 16.22 5.22 -11.13
N ALA A 178 15.09 4.84 -10.52
CA ALA A 178 13.97 5.76 -10.34
C ALA A 178 14.29 6.96 -9.43
N PHE A 179 15.36 6.88 -8.62
CA PHE A 179 15.81 7.96 -7.76
C PHE A 179 16.89 8.84 -8.42
N ASP A 180 17.39 8.46 -9.61
CA ASP A 180 18.39 9.24 -10.33
C ASP A 180 17.83 10.63 -10.68
N GLY A 181 18.59 11.67 -10.35
CA GLY A 181 18.15 13.06 -10.55
C GLY A 181 16.97 13.53 -9.69
N VAL A 182 16.35 12.69 -8.86
CA VAL A 182 15.24 13.08 -7.98
C VAL A 182 15.71 13.96 -6.84
N SER A 183 15.21 15.20 -6.82
CA SER A 183 15.42 16.13 -5.71
C SER A 183 14.32 17.17 -5.62
N GLY A 184 14.12 17.74 -4.44
CA GLY A 184 13.24 18.88 -4.21
C GLY A 184 12.30 18.71 -3.02
N LYS A 185 11.34 19.62 -2.94
CA LYS A 185 10.30 19.64 -1.90
C LYS A 185 9.31 18.50 -2.09
N VAL A 186 8.85 17.93 -0.99
CA VAL A 186 7.76 16.96 -0.99
C VAL A 186 6.42 17.66 -0.82
N VAL A 187 5.49 17.39 -1.71
CA VAL A 187 4.10 17.86 -1.62
C VAL A 187 3.14 16.68 -1.75
N GLY A 188 1.98 16.79 -1.10
CA GLY A 188 0.90 15.80 -1.20
C GLY A 188 0.17 15.91 -2.55
N GLY A 189 -0.28 14.78 -3.08
CA GLY A 189 -1.05 14.71 -4.33
C GLY A 189 -0.19 14.45 -5.56
N THR A 190 -0.86 14.37 -6.71
CA THR A 190 -0.23 14.06 -8.01
C THR A 190 0.29 15.30 -8.74
N GLY A 191 0.12 16.49 -8.16
CA GLY A 191 0.44 17.81 -8.73
C GLY A 191 -0.16 18.05 -10.11
N ARG A 192 -1.31 17.42 -10.37
CA ARG A 192 -2.21 17.77 -11.48
C ARG A 192 -3.27 18.71 -10.93
N ASP A 193 -2.90 19.98 -10.83
CA ASP A 193 -3.82 21.08 -10.62
C ASP A 193 -3.99 21.83 -11.96
#